data_AF-K0JTC3-F1
#
_entry.id   AF-K0JTC3-F1
#
_cell.length_a   1.000
_cell.length_b   1.000
_cell.length_c   1.000
_cell.angle_alpha   90.00
_cell.angle_beta   90.00
_cell.angle_gamma   90.00
#
_symmetry.space_group_name_H-M   'P 1'
#
loop_
_entity.id
_entity.type
_entity.pdbx_description
1 polymer ?
#
loop_
_entity_poly.entity_id
_entity_poly.type
_entity_poly.pdbx_seq_one_letter_code
_entity_poly.pdbx_strand_id
1 'polypeptide(L)' 'MDAIAQWWDAVELWMAQLPFPFQFALLMAVLLPSSLGAARLIDRVVDNASSRFNPPTPVDAPAEPDKVDAGSSS' A
#
# COMPACT_ATOMS: atom_id res chain seq x y z
N MET A 1 -18.75 14.95 18.97
CA MET A 1 -19.33 14.46 17.70
C MET A 1 -20.04 15.61 16.97
N ASP A 2 -20.75 16.48 17.69
CA ASP A 2 -21.54 17.58 17.10
C ASP A 2 -20.73 18.59 16.29
N ALA A 3 -19.52 18.93 16.73
CA ALA A 3 -18.67 19.88 15.98
C ALA A 3 -18.30 19.37 14.57
N ILE A 4 -18.09 18.06 14.41
CA ILE A 4 -17.82 17.44 13.11
C ILE A 4 -19.08 17.40 12.27
N ALA A 5 -20.23 17.07 12.88
CA ALA A 5 -21.52 17.07 12.18
C ALA A 5 -21.89 18.47 11.67
N GLN A 6 -21.71 19.51 12.49
CA GLN A 6 -21.97 20.91 12.11
C GLN A 6 -21.06 21.37 10.96
N TRP A 7 -19.78 20.97 11.00
CA TRP A 7 -18.85 21.29 9.91
C TRP A 7 -19.22 20.53 8.62
N TRP A 8 -19.64 19.28 8.75
CA TRP A 8 -20.10 18.48 7.61
C TRP A 8 -21.38 19.04 6.99
N ASP A 9 -22.34 19.49 7.79
CA ASP A 9 -23.55 20.17 7.31
C ASP A 9 -23.22 21.41 6.45
N ALA A 10 -22.22 22.20 6.88
CA ALA A 10 -21.72 23.33 6.08
C ALA A 10 -21.05 22.88 4.77
N VAL A 11 -20.36 21.74 4.78
CA VAL A 11 -19.76 21.14 3.57
C VAL A 11 -20.86 20.62 2.62
N GLU A 12 -21.91 19.99 3.14
CA GLU A 12 -23.06 19.53 2.36
C GLU A 12 -23.77 20.70 1.69
N LEU A 13 -24.03 21.78 2.44
CA LEU A 13 -24.59 23.02 1.91
C LEU A 13 -23.70 23.63 0.82
N TRP A 14 -22.38 23.68 1.05
CA TRP A 14 -21.43 24.20 0.08
C TRP A 14 -21.38 23.37 -1.21
N MET A 15 -21.48 22.05 -1.10
CA MET A 15 -21.45 21.17 -2.26
C MET A 15 -22.78 21.16 -3.02
N ALA A 16 -23.91 21.32 -2.33
CA ALA A 16 -25.24 21.39 -2.91
C ALA A 16 -25.47 22.65 -3.77
N GLN A 17 -24.83 23.78 -3.42
CA GLN A 17 -24.89 25.01 -4.23
C GLN A 17 -23.98 24.98 -5.47
N LEU A 18 -23.11 23.96 -5.62
CA LEU A 18 -22.22 23.87 -6.78
C LEU A 18 -22.97 23.43 -8.05
N PRO A 19 -22.62 23.97 -9.23
CA PRO A 19 -23.11 23.47 -10.51
C PRO A 19 -22.70 22.01 -10.76
N PHE A 20 -23.52 21.25 -11.50
CA PHE A 20 -23.28 19.83 -11.85
C PHE A 20 -21.84 19.47 -12.27
N PRO A 21 -21.16 20.21 -13.18
CA PRO A 21 -19.78 19.86 -13.55
C PRO A 21 -18.77 19.98 -12.41
N PHE A 22 -18.96 20.90 -11.46
CA PHE A 22 -18.08 21.03 -10.30
C PHE A 22 -18.26 19.87 -9.32
N GLN A 23 -19.49 19.40 -9.09
CA GLN A 23 -19.75 18.22 -8.26
C GLN A 23 -19.07 16.97 -8.84
N PHE A 24 -19.15 16.77 -10.16
CA PHE A 24 -18.48 15.66 -10.83
C PHE A 24 -16.95 15.78 -10.75
N ALA A 25 -16.40 16.98 -10.93
CA ALA A 25 -14.97 17.21 -10.80
C ALA A 25 -14.47 16.91 -9.37
N LEU A 26 -15.21 17.33 -8.33
CA LEU A 26 -14.91 17.00 -6.93
C LEU A 26 -15.01 15.50 -6.67
N LEU A 27 -16.06 14.85 -7.16
CA LEU A 27 -16.22 13.40 -7.07
C LEU A 27 -15.02 12.69 -7.68
N MET A 28 -14.63 13.05 -8.90
CA MET A 28 -13.45 12.47 -9.57
C MET A 28 -12.16 12.77 -8.80
N ALA A 29 -12.00 13.99 -8.30
CA ALA A 29 -10.85 14.41 -7.52
C ALA A 29 -10.73 13.67 -6.18
N VAL A 30 -11.81 13.15 -5.61
CA VAL A 30 -11.79 12.32 -4.39
C VAL A 30 -11.70 10.83 -4.75
N LEU A 31 -12.46 10.38 -5.75
CA LEU A 31 -12.57 8.97 -6.14
C LEU A 31 -11.27 8.41 -6.70
N LEU A 32 -10.60 9.15 -7.59
CA LEU A 32 -9.30 8.73 -8.15
C LEU A 32 -8.25 8.50 -7.05
N PRO A 33 -7.96 9.47 -6.17
CA PRO A 33 -6.99 9.25 -5.10
C PRO A 33 -7.49 8.29 -4.04
N SER A 34 -8.80 8.18 -3.79
CA SER A 34 -9.32 7.15 -2.88
C SER A 34 -9.08 5.75 -3.44
N SER A 35 -9.26 5.54 -4.75
CA SER A 35 -9.00 4.27 -5.41
C SER A 35 -7.51 3.93 -5.42
N LEU A 36 -6.66 4.89 -5.80
CA LEU A 36 -5.20 4.73 -5.74
C LEU A 36 -4.69 4.54 -4.30
N GLY A 37 -5.29 5.24 -3.35
CA GLY A 37 -4.99 5.14 -1.92
C GLY A 37 -5.37 3.78 -1.37
N ALA A 38 -6.55 3.26 -1.72
CA ALA A 38 -6.99 1.93 -1.32
C ALA A 38 -6.08 0.84 -1.92
N ALA A 39 -5.73 0.94 -3.21
CA ALA A 39 -4.78 0.01 -3.84
C ALA A 39 -3.42 0.03 -3.10
N ARG A 40 -2.86 1.22 -2.87
CA ARG A 40 -1.59 1.36 -2.12
C ARG A 40 -1.69 0.86 -0.68
N LEU A 41 -2.84 1.02 -0.04
CA LEU A 41 -3.05 0.54 1.32
C LEU A 41 -3.02 -0.98 1.35
N ILE A 42 -3.71 -1.62 0.40
CA ILE A 42 -3.72 -3.07 0.24
C ILE A 42 -2.30 -3.58 -0.04
N ASP A 43 -1.59 -2.97 -1.00
CA ASP A 43 -0.20 -3.34 -1.31
C ASP A 43 0.69 -3.22 -0.06
N ARG A 44 0.58 -2.13 0.71
CA ARG A 44 1.32 -1.96 1.97
C ARG A 44 0.99 -3.02 3.01
N VAL A 45 -0.28 -3.41 3.12
CA VAL A 45 -0.71 -4.44 4.07
C VAL A 45 -0.13 -5.78 3.65
N VAL A 46 -0.14 -6.09 2.35
CA VAL A 46 0.45 -7.30 1.78
C VAL A 46 1.96 -7.34 2.00
N ASP A 47 2.68 -6.26 1.73
CA ASP A 47 4.14 -6.15 1.94
C ASP A 47 4.52 -6.27 3.43
N ASN A 48 3.74 -5.64 4.31
CA ASN A 48 3.94 -5.73 5.74
C ASN A 48 3.62 -7.13 6.28
N ALA A 49 2.62 -7.82 5.71
CA ALA A 49 2.33 -9.20 6.05
C ALA A 49 3.44 -10.13 5.54
N SER A 50 3.84 -10.01 4.27
CA SER A 50 4.86 -10.86 3.65
C SER A 50 6.22 -10.72 4.33
N SER A 51 6.65 -9.50 4.67
CA SER A 51 7.89 -9.28 5.44
C SER A 51 7.84 -9.89 6.84
N ARG A 52 6.66 -9.97 7.46
CA ARG A 52 6.49 -10.62 8.77
C ARG A 52 6.47 -12.15 8.67
N PHE A 53 6.09 -12.68 7.52
CA PHE A 53 6.02 -14.12 7.28
C PHE A 53 7.21 -14.70 6.52
N ASN A 54 8.09 -13.89 5.92
CA ASN A 54 9.27 -14.37 5.21
C ASN A 54 10.38 -14.72 6.24
N PRO A 55 10.65 -16.01 6.50
CA PRO A 55 11.87 -16.38 7.19
C PRO A 55 13.05 -16.03 6.28
N PRO A 56 14.22 -15.64 6.80
CA PRO A 56 15.39 -15.41 5.97
C PRO A 56 15.70 -16.70 5.21
N THR A 57 15.34 -16.76 3.93
CA THR A 57 15.70 -17.86 3.06
C THR A 57 17.23 -17.87 2.98
N PRO A 58 17.92 -18.97 3.32
CA PRO A 58 19.36 -19.11 3.10
C PRO A 58 19.66 -19.23 1.60
N VAL A 59 19.32 -18.21 0.80
CA VAL A 59 19.64 -18.11 -0.63
C VAL A 59 20.97 -17.40 -0.85
N ASP A 60 21.60 -16.90 0.22
CA ASP A 60 22.98 -16.44 0.26
C ASP A 60 23.88 -17.39 1.07
N ALA A 61 23.66 -18.72 1.00
CA ALA A 61 24.77 -19.62 1.30
C ALA A 61 25.75 -19.47 0.12
N PRO A 62 26.89 -18.77 0.30
CA PRO A 62 27.85 -18.61 -0.79
C PRO A 62 28.22 -20.03 -1.21
N ALA A 63 28.15 -20.34 -2.51
CA ALA A 63 28.56 -21.63 -3.05
C ALA A 63 29.87 -22.02 -2.38
N GLU A 64 29.80 -23.01 -1.48
CA GLU A 64 30.92 -23.45 -0.68
C GLU A 64 32.00 -23.84 -1.70
N PRO A 65 33.18 -23.19 -1.69
CA PRO A 65 34.20 -23.50 -2.65
C PRO A 65 34.62 -24.93 -2.37
N ASP A 66 34.20 -25.81 -3.27
CA ASP A 66 34.58 -27.21 -3.39
C ASP A 66 36.07 -27.32 -3.05
N LYS A 67 36.35 -27.78 -1.83
CA LYS A 67 37.70 -28.09 -1.37
C LYS A 67 38.11 -29.36 -2.09
N VAL A 68 38.41 -29.25 -3.39
CA VAL A 68 39.18 -30.24 -4.13
C VAL A 68 40.64 -30.06 -3.74
N ASP A 69 40.96 -30.43 -2.50
CA ASP A 69 42.33 -30.71 -2.12
C ASP A 69 42.34 -31.91 -1.19
N ALA A 70 43.19 -32.88 -1.54
CA ALA A 70 43.74 -33.92 -0.69
C ALA A 70 42.81 -35.08 -0.29
N GLY A 71 42.95 -36.21 -1.00
CA GLY A 71 42.87 -37.52 -0.35
C GLY A 71 42.05 -38.59 -1.06
N SER A 72 42.56 -39.13 -2.16
CA SER A 72 42.47 -40.56 -2.49
C SER A 72 43.43 -40.77 -3.67
N SER A 73 44.68 -41.19 -3.50
CA SER A 73 45.12 -42.42 -2.86
C SER A 73 44.24 -43.60 -3.28
N SER A 74 44.55 -44.21 -4.41
CA SER A 74 44.90 -45.64 -4.47
C SER A 74 45.49 -46.01 -5.83
#